data_AF-A0A6S6XDU1-F1
#
_entry.id   AF-A0A6S6XDU1-F1
#
_cell.length_a   1.000
_cell.length_b   1.000
_cell.length_c   1.000
_cell.angle_alpha   90.00
_cell.angle_beta   90.00
_cell.angle_gamma   90.00
#
_symmetry.space_group_name_H-M   'P 1'
#
loop_
_entity.id
_entity.type
_entity.pdbx_description
1 polymer ?
#
loop_
_entity_poly.entity_id
_entity_poly.type
_entity_poly.pdbx_seq_one_letter_code
_entity_poly.pdbx_strand_id
1 'polypeptide(L)'
;MESISHARTESWSGPDVAVGPDTRVLPGCILSGSTSVGSGCVIGPNTVLIDTSVGSGCTLCSVHCKGASVADGESLKPFTVLHA
;
A
#
# COMPACT_ATOMS: atom_id res chain seq x y z
N MET A 1 -7.94 -3.14 50.28
CA MET A 1 -8.86 -3.78 49.33
C MET A 1 -9.27 -2.70 48.36
N GLU A 2 -8.43 -2.42 47.36
CA GLU A 2 -8.75 -1.50 46.26
C GLU A 2 -7.95 -1.98 45.05
N SER A 3 -8.65 -2.72 44.20
CA SER A 3 -8.14 -3.36 42.99
C SER A 3 -7.75 -2.28 41.98
N ILE A 4 -6.46 -2.22 41.66
CA ILE A 4 -5.98 -1.55 40.44
C ILE A 4 -6.52 -2.35 39.25
N SER A 5 -7.63 -1.87 38.71
CA SER A 5 -8.42 -2.55 37.69
C SER A 5 -8.04 -1.98 36.33
N HIS A 6 -7.48 -2.85 35.47
CA HIS A 6 -7.28 -2.68 34.03
C HIS A 6 -6.44 -1.49 33.56
N ALA A 7 -5.14 -1.71 33.39
CA ALA A 7 -4.44 -1.09 32.27
C ALA A 7 -5.00 -1.71 30.98
N ARG A 8 -5.96 -1.03 30.33
CA ARG A 8 -6.31 -1.33 28.94
C ARG A 8 -5.07 -1.04 28.12
N THR A 9 -4.32 -2.08 27.76
CA THR A 9 -3.45 -1.99 26.59
C THR A 9 -4.41 -1.95 25.40
N GLU A 10 -4.83 -0.75 25.01
CA GLU A 10 -5.45 -0.56 23.71
C GLU A 10 -4.40 -0.92 22.67
N SER A 11 -4.44 -2.17 22.23
CA SER A 11 -3.70 -2.64 21.07
C SER A 11 -4.23 -1.84 19.90
N TRP A 12 -3.58 -0.73 19.60
CA TRP A 12 -3.75 -0.03 18.35
C TRP A 12 -3.27 -0.97 17.26
N SER A 13 -4.18 -1.83 16.79
CA SER A 13 -4.02 -2.52 15.52
C SER A 13 -4.00 -1.42 14.47
N GLY A 14 -2.78 -0.95 14.17
CA GLY A 14 -2.54 0.00 13.11
C GLY A 14 -3.13 -0.50 11.80
N PRO A 15 -3.30 0.37 10.80
CA PRO A 15 -3.76 -0.06 9.49
C PRO A 15 -2.89 -1.24 9.02
N ASP A 16 -3.52 -2.27 8.45
CA ASP A 16 -2.86 -3.47 7.88
C ASP A 16 -2.07 -3.12 6.59
N VAL A 17 -1.65 -1.86 6.49
CA VAL A 17 -0.96 -1.28 5.37
C VAL A 17 0.53 -1.17 5.71
N ALA A 18 1.35 -1.99 5.05
CA ALA A 18 2.79 -1.89 5.11
C ALA A 18 3.32 -1.14 3.87
N VAL A 19 4.23 -0.19 4.07
CA VAL A 19 4.91 0.51 2.98
C VAL A 19 6.41 0.41 3.20
N GLY A 20 7.12 -0.10 2.19
CA GLY A 20 8.55 -0.30 2.24
C GLY A 20 9.34 1.01 2.21
N PRO A 21 10.60 0.99 2.67
CA PRO A 21 11.47 2.17 2.64
C PRO A 21 11.75 2.63 1.21
N ASP A 22 12.05 3.91 1.04
CA ASP A 22 12.30 4.56 -0.26
C ASP A 22 11.09 4.61 -1.21
N THR A 23 9.90 4.18 -0.74
CA THR A 23 8.67 4.25 -1.52
C THR A 23 8.07 5.65 -1.49
N ARG A 24 7.73 6.17 -2.68
CA ARG A 24 7.08 7.48 -2.85
C ARG A 24 5.60 7.28 -3.07
N VAL A 25 4.79 7.76 -2.13
CA VAL A 25 3.33 7.81 -2.26
C VAL A 25 2.91 9.24 -2.57
N LEU A 26 2.34 9.45 -3.75
CA LEU A 26 1.86 10.75 -4.19
C LEU A 26 0.47 11.04 -3.57
N PRO A 27 0.08 12.31 -3.45
CA PRO A 27 -1.21 12.68 -2.87
C PRO A 27 -2.39 12.10 -3.66
N GLY A 28 -3.46 11.75 -2.95
CA GLY A 28 -4.66 11.13 -3.51
C GLY A 28 -4.57 9.62 -3.68
N CYS A 29 -3.55 8.97 -3.09
CA CYS A 29 -3.52 7.50 -3.00
C CYS A 29 -4.34 7.00 -1.81
N ILE A 30 -4.99 5.85 -2.00
CA ILE A 30 -5.76 5.17 -0.96
C ILE A 30 -5.16 3.79 -0.77
N LEU A 31 -4.63 3.51 0.42
CA LEU A 31 -4.20 2.17 0.82
C LEU A 31 -5.08 1.72 1.98
N SER A 32 -5.69 0.55 1.87
CA SER A 32 -6.59 0.02 2.89
C SER A 32 -6.61 -1.51 2.92
N GLY A 33 -7.15 -2.09 3.99
CA GLY A 33 -7.13 -3.53 4.22
C GLY A 33 -5.71 -4.08 4.26
N SER A 34 -5.55 -5.34 3.83
CA SER A 34 -4.29 -6.08 3.91
C SER A 34 -3.34 -5.75 2.77
N THR A 35 -2.81 -4.53 2.79
CA THR A 35 -2.04 -3.97 1.68
C THR A 35 -0.57 -3.87 2.04
N SER A 36 0.31 -4.42 1.20
CA SER A 36 1.76 -4.33 1.42
C SER A 36 2.42 -3.76 0.19
N VAL A 37 3.28 -2.76 0.35
CA VAL A 37 4.07 -2.14 -0.71
C VAL A 37 5.54 -2.37 -0.42
N GLY A 38 6.27 -2.90 -1.40
CA GLY A 38 7.72 -3.12 -1.31
C GLY A 38 8.50 -1.81 -1.22
N SER A 39 9.83 -1.93 -1.19
CA SER A 39 10.75 -0.80 -1.12
C SER A 39 11.04 -0.19 -2.50
N GLY A 40 11.29 1.12 -2.55
CA GLY A 40 11.64 1.82 -3.79
C GLY A 40 10.50 1.88 -4.82
N CYS A 41 9.25 1.76 -4.36
CA CYS A 41 8.09 1.84 -5.23
C CYS A 41 7.66 3.29 -5.47
N VAL A 42 7.01 3.55 -6.60
CA VAL A 42 6.42 4.85 -6.91
C VAL A 42 4.92 4.68 -7.07
N ILE A 43 4.16 5.13 -6.08
CA ILE A 43 2.70 5.16 -6.08
C ILE A 43 2.26 6.55 -6.53
N GLY A 44 2.00 6.69 -7.82
CA GLY A 44 1.47 7.85 -8.50
C GLY A 44 0.06 8.23 -8.04
N PRO A 45 -0.39 9.47 -8.35
CA PRO A 45 -1.64 10.02 -7.85
C PRO A 45 -2.84 9.18 -8.29
N ASN A 46 -3.91 9.23 -7.50
CA ASN A 46 -5.17 8.55 -7.78
C ASN A 46 -5.04 7.00 -7.82
N THR A 47 -4.07 6.45 -7.08
CA THR A 47 -3.88 5.00 -6.95
C THR A 47 -4.65 4.46 -5.76
N VAL A 48 -5.39 3.37 -5.93
CA VAL A 48 -6.14 2.70 -4.87
C VAL A 48 -5.69 1.26 -4.74
N LEU A 49 -5.22 0.88 -3.55
CA LEU A 49 -4.77 -0.45 -3.18
C LEU A 49 -5.59 -0.95 -2.01
N ILE A 50 -6.29 -2.06 -2.22
CA ILE A 50 -7.14 -2.69 -1.20
C ILE A 50 -6.79 -4.17 -1.14
N ASP A 51 -6.39 -4.67 0.04
CA ASP A 51 -5.97 -6.07 0.20
C ASP A 51 -4.97 -6.51 -0.91
N THR A 52 -4.01 -5.64 -1.22
CA THR A 52 -3.11 -5.81 -2.38
C THR A 52 -1.66 -5.86 -1.95
N SER A 53 -0.91 -6.83 -2.49
CA SER A 53 0.54 -6.92 -2.27
C SER A 53 1.30 -6.38 -3.49
N VAL A 54 2.28 -5.52 -3.29
CA VAL A 54 3.09 -4.89 -4.33
C VAL A 54 4.56 -5.17 -4.02
N GLY A 55 5.28 -5.78 -4.95
CA GLY A 55 6.70 -6.04 -4.85
C GLY A 55 7.55 -4.76 -4.83
N SER A 56 8.86 -4.92 -4.64
CA SER A 56 9.79 -3.79 -4.62
C SER A 56 10.05 -3.21 -6.02
N GLY A 57 10.37 -1.92 -6.11
CA GLY A 57 10.67 -1.25 -7.38
C GLY A 57 9.47 -1.08 -8.32
N CYS A 58 8.24 -1.25 -7.83
CA CYS A 58 7.05 -1.13 -8.66
C CYS A 58 6.68 0.32 -8.94
N THR A 59 6.14 0.59 -10.11
CA THR A 59 5.58 1.90 -10.45
C THR A 59 4.10 1.79 -10.75
N LEU A 60 3.26 2.34 -9.89
CA LEU A 60 1.81 2.33 -9.97
C LEU A 60 1.34 3.75 -10.22
N CYS A 61 0.50 4.02 -11.22
CA CYS A 61 0.02 5.38 -11.45
C CYS A 61 -1.44 5.37 -11.90
N SER A 62 -2.33 6.04 -11.17
CA SER A 62 -3.78 6.02 -11.45
C SER A 62 -4.35 4.61 -11.64
N VAL A 63 -3.95 3.65 -10.79
CA VAL A 63 -4.38 2.26 -10.85
C VAL A 63 -5.28 1.90 -9.67
N HIS A 64 -6.24 1.01 -9.90
CA HIS A 64 -7.08 0.43 -8.87
C HIS A 64 -6.81 -1.07 -8.79
N CYS A 65 -6.26 -1.52 -7.66
CA CYS A 65 -6.01 -2.92 -7.38
C CYS A 65 -6.76 -3.33 -6.10
N LYS A 66 -7.48 -4.45 -6.19
CA LYS A 66 -8.21 -5.03 -5.07
C LYS A 66 -7.97 -6.53 -5.03
N GLY A 67 -7.40 -7.07 -3.95
CA GLY A 67 -7.11 -8.50 -3.84
C GLY A 67 -6.04 -8.97 -4.84
N ALA A 68 -5.16 -8.08 -5.29
CA ALA A 68 -4.17 -8.38 -6.32
C ALA A 68 -2.76 -8.54 -5.74
N SER A 69 -1.87 -9.17 -6.50
CA SER A 69 -0.45 -9.26 -6.18
C SER A 69 0.37 -8.80 -7.37
N VAL A 70 1.23 -7.82 -7.17
CA VAL A 70 2.11 -7.23 -8.18
C VAL A 70 3.52 -7.71 -7.88
N ALA A 71 4.19 -8.32 -8.87
CA ALA A 71 5.56 -8.81 -8.72
C ALA A 71 6.56 -7.65 -8.61
N ASP A 72 7.77 -7.94 -8.14
CA ASP A 72 8.85 -6.94 -8.12
C ASP A 72 9.17 -6.40 -9.52
N GLY A 73 9.46 -5.10 -9.60
CA GLY A 73 9.78 -4.39 -10.85
C GLY A 73 8.59 -4.17 -11.79
N GLU A 74 7.38 -4.60 -11.43
CA GLU A 74 6.20 -4.40 -12.27
C GLU A 74 5.76 -2.93 -12.31
N SER A 75 5.31 -2.50 -13.49
CA SER A 75 4.90 -1.13 -13.73
C SER A 75 3.47 -1.09 -14.25
N LEU A 76 2.51 -0.82 -13.37
CA LEU A 76 1.11 -0.62 -13.75
C LEU A 76 0.89 0.86 -14.06
N LYS A 77 0.89 1.19 -15.35
CA LYS A 77 0.69 2.55 -15.85
C LYS A 77 -0.72 2.70 -16.42
N PRO A 78 -1.36 3.87 -16.26
CA PRO A 78 -2.64 4.16 -16.85
C PRO A 78 -2.38 4.46 -18.33
N PHE A 79 -3.01 3.71 -19.23
CA PHE A 79 -2.78 3.78 -20.68
C PHE A 79 -1.35 3.42 -21.10
N THR A 80 -1.09 2.12 -21.27
CA THR A 80 0.02 1.66 -22.11
C THR A 80 -0.16 2.21 -23.52
N VAL A 81 0.68 3.17 -23.90
CA VAL A 81 0.79 3.65 -25.29
C VAL A 81 1.74 2.70 -26.02
N LEU A 82 1.24 1.94 -26.99
CA LEU A 82 2.07 1.19 -27.92
C LEU A 82 2.68 2.19 -28.92
N HIS A 83 4.01 2.27 -28.97
CA HIS A 83 4.68 2.86 -30.13
C HIS A 83 5.01 1.71 -31.10
N ALA A 84 4.50 1.82 -32.32
CA ALA A 84 4.90 1.03 -33.48
C ALA A 84 6.14 1.64 -34.14
#